data_AF-A0A0C3IGV7-F1
#
_entry.id   AF-A0A0C3IGV7-F1
#
_cell.length_a   1.000
_cell.length_b   1.000
_cell.length_c   1.000
_cell.angle_alpha   90.00
_cell.angle_beta   90.00
_cell.angle_gamma   90.00
#
_symmetry.space_group_name_H-M   'P 1'
#
loop_
_entity.id
_entity.type
_entity.pdbx_description
1 polymer ?
#
loop_
_entity_poly.entity_id
_entity_poly.type
_entity_poly.pdbx_seq_one_letter_code
_entity_poly.pdbx_strand_id
1 'polypeptide(L)'
;MLNITPLVSLFALAGQAYALTIDVGGFVGDVSAADFLNVPDSSLLATCQSPCSNATTQIQNCGPDDMCLCGPGTVTAITSCQQCMFDDLVDRFAESTDPRAGSASALTAYSTACSAAVNVTIPSQFITLHLPPNWDGPYGVGLSLPVTVLVVAAGALLGGSAVLLLSNM
;
A
#
# COMPACT_ATOMS: atom_id res chain seq x y z
N MET A 1 28.03 -12.94 -48.28
CA MET A 1 27.05 -13.27 -47.23
C MET A 1 27.36 -12.37 -46.04
N LEU A 2 26.68 -11.23 -45.92
CA LEU A 2 26.97 -10.20 -44.92
C LEU A 2 25.83 -10.20 -43.88
N ASN A 3 26.21 -10.38 -42.62
CA ASN A 3 25.36 -10.64 -41.47
C ASN A 3 24.80 -9.31 -40.91
N ILE A 4 23.48 -9.12 -40.89
CA ILE A 4 22.81 -7.88 -40.44
C ILE A 4 21.97 -8.18 -39.19
N THR A 5 22.61 -8.19 -38.02
CA THR A 5 21.99 -8.11 -36.69
C THR A 5 23.15 -7.84 -35.73
N PRO A 6 23.27 -6.66 -35.07
CA PRO A 6 22.26 -6.07 -34.18
C PRO A 6 22.29 -4.51 -34.13
N LEU A 7 21.27 -3.80 -34.63
CA LEU A 7 21.17 -2.34 -34.45
C LEU A 7 19.81 -1.86 -33.95
N VAL A 8 18.96 -2.76 -33.48
CA VAL A 8 17.59 -2.42 -33.03
C VAL A 8 17.52 -2.20 -31.51
N SER A 9 18.52 -2.62 -30.73
CA SER A 9 18.47 -2.60 -29.27
C SER A 9 18.82 -1.25 -28.62
N LEU A 10 19.33 -0.26 -29.37
CA LEU A 10 19.77 1.03 -28.81
C LEU A 10 18.68 2.12 -28.77
N PHE A 11 17.54 1.93 -29.42
CA PHE A 11 16.44 2.92 -29.41
C PHE A 11 15.37 2.65 -28.36
N ALA A 12 15.45 1.54 -27.61
CA ALA A 12 14.49 1.23 -26.55
C ALA A 12 14.78 1.93 -25.20
N LEU A 13 15.95 2.55 -25.02
CA LEU A 13 16.35 3.20 -23.76
C LEU A 13 16.23 4.73 -23.75
N ALA A 14 15.88 5.38 -24.87
CA ALA A 14 15.86 6.84 -24.95
C ALA A 14 14.54 7.51 -24.48
N GLY A 15 13.57 6.72 -24.02
CA GLY A 15 12.24 7.22 -23.62
C GLY A 15 12.08 7.63 -22.16
N GLN A 16 13.09 7.45 -21.29
CA GLN A 16 12.94 7.63 -19.83
C GLN A 16 13.26 9.04 -19.30
N ALA A 17 13.36 10.06 -20.15
CA ALA A 17 13.89 11.37 -19.72
C ALA A 17 12.86 12.36 -19.14
N TYR A 18 11.58 12.01 -19.04
CA TYR A 18 10.54 12.81 -18.35
C TYR A 18 9.54 11.89 -17.66
N ALA A 19 10.03 11.10 -16.70
CA ALA A 19 9.17 10.36 -15.80
C ALA A 19 9.19 11.05 -14.44
N LEU A 20 8.01 11.39 -13.90
CA LEU A 20 7.84 11.87 -12.53
C LEU A 20 8.81 11.16 -11.58
N THR A 21 9.69 11.96 -10.97
CA THR A 21 10.70 11.47 -10.01
C THR A 21 10.13 11.60 -8.61
N ILE A 22 10.07 10.49 -7.89
CA ILE A 22 9.44 10.36 -6.58
C ILE A 22 10.51 10.00 -5.56
N ASP A 23 10.76 10.89 -4.59
CA ASP A 23 11.66 10.61 -3.47
C ASP A 23 10.92 9.80 -2.39
N VAL A 24 11.08 8.48 -2.41
CA VAL A 24 10.46 7.60 -1.41
C VAL A 24 11.27 7.57 -0.10
N GLY A 25 12.50 8.12 -0.11
CA GLY A 25 13.43 8.04 1.01
C GLY A 25 13.96 6.62 1.28
N GLY A 26 14.73 6.48 2.36
CA GLY A 26 15.36 5.22 2.74
C GLY A 26 16.48 4.77 1.79
N PHE A 27 16.64 3.45 1.61
CA PHE A 27 17.68 2.87 0.73
C PHE A 27 17.33 2.92 -0.76
N VAL A 28 16.07 3.22 -1.09
CA VAL A 28 15.56 3.21 -2.47
C VAL A 28 15.81 4.56 -3.15
N GLY A 29 15.67 5.67 -2.41
CA GLY A 29 15.90 7.02 -2.93
C GLY A 29 14.87 7.44 -3.97
N ASP A 30 15.33 8.15 -5.00
CA ASP A 30 14.51 8.64 -6.11
C ASP A 30 14.13 7.51 -7.07
N VAL A 31 12.83 7.33 -7.30
CA VAL A 31 12.29 6.35 -8.25
C VAL A 31 11.42 6.99 -9.32
N SER A 32 11.38 6.36 -10.49
CA SER A 32 10.44 6.74 -11.54
C SER A 32 9.03 6.27 -11.19
N ALA A 33 8.00 6.90 -11.76
CA ALA A 33 6.62 6.43 -11.63
C ALA A 33 6.43 4.96 -12.07
N ALA A 34 7.18 4.49 -13.07
CA ALA A 34 7.13 3.10 -13.51
C ALA A 34 7.73 2.12 -12.49
N ASP A 35 8.77 2.54 -11.77
CA ASP A 35 9.44 1.74 -10.74
C ASP A 35 8.79 1.87 -9.35
N PHE A 36 7.88 2.82 -9.18
CA PHE A 36 7.19 3.04 -7.91
C PHE A 36 6.41 1.81 -7.43
N LEU A 37 5.80 1.06 -8.35
CA LEU A 37 5.06 -0.17 -8.06
C LEU A 37 5.90 -1.45 -8.21
N ASN A 38 7.17 -1.32 -8.60
CA ASN A 38 8.05 -2.45 -8.82
C ASN A 38 8.70 -2.88 -7.49
N VAL A 39 7.97 -3.67 -6.72
CA VAL A 39 8.39 -4.22 -5.42
C VAL A 39 9.04 -5.59 -5.63
N PRO A 40 10.16 -5.92 -4.97
CA PRO A 40 10.86 -7.20 -5.16
C PRO A 40 10.11 -8.42 -4.59
N ASP A 41 9.10 -8.20 -3.75
CA ASP A 41 8.30 -9.28 -3.15
C ASP A 41 7.27 -9.82 -4.16
N SER A 42 7.60 -10.97 -4.74
CA SER A 42 6.76 -11.66 -5.72
C SER A 42 5.46 -12.21 -5.12
N SER A 43 5.41 -12.45 -3.80
CA SER A 43 4.21 -12.96 -3.13
C SER A 43 3.16 -11.86 -2.95
N LEU A 44 3.60 -10.64 -2.62
CA LEU A 44 2.75 -9.45 -2.56
C LEU A 44 2.21 -9.09 -3.94
N LEU A 45 3.08 -9.11 -4.97
CA LEU A 45 2.68 -8.87 -6.35
C LEU A 45 1.71 -9.92 -6.88
N ALA A 46 1.83 -11.18 -6.47
CA ALA A 46 0.90 -12.24 -6.85
C ALA A 46 -0.49 -12.03 -6.23
N THR A 47 -0.56 -11.70 -4.93
CA THR A 47 -1.84 -11.43 -4.25
C THR A 47 -2.51 -10.17 -4.80
N CYS A 48 -1.72 -9.12 -5.04
CA CYS A 48 -2.20 -7.81 -5.48
C CYS A 48 -2.11 -7.58 -6.99
N GLN A 49 -2.01 -8.66 -7.76
CA GLN A 49 -1.79 -8.58 -9.20
C GLN A 49 -2.86 -7.75 -9.91
N SER A 50 -4.14 -7.92 -9.57
CA SER A 50 -5.24 -7.22 -10.24
C SER A 50 -5.18 -5.69 -10.07
N PRO A 51 -5.15 -5.14 -8.84
CA PRO A 51 -5.07 -3.69 -8.66
C PRO A 51 -3.72 -3.12 -9.13
N CYS A 52 -2.62 -3.83 -8.94
CA CYS A 52 -1.30 -3.36 -9.36
C CYS A 52 -1.08 -3.42 -10.87
N SER A 53 -1.69 -4.38 -11.57
CA SER A 53 -1.69 -4.40 -13.03
C SER A 53 -2.50 -3.25 -13.61
N ASN A 54 -3.66 -2.91 -13.02
CA ASN A 54 -4.44 -1.74 -13.44
C ASN A 54 -3.63 -0.45 -13.26
N ALA A 55 -3.04 -0.26 -12.09
CA ALA A 55 -2.18 0.90 -11.81
C ALA A 55 -1.00 0.99 -12.78
N THR A 56 -0.31 -0.12 -13.04
CA THR A 56 0.79 -0.18 -14.02
C THR A 56 0.32 0.18 -15.43
N THR A 57 -0.86 -0.30 -15.84
CA THR A 57 -1.44 0.08 -17.14
C THR A 57 -1.79 1.57 -17.20
N GLN A 58 -2.33 2.16 -16.14
CA GLN A 58 -2.60 3.61 -16.10
C GLN A 58 -1.31 4.42 -16.23
N ILE A 59 -0.25 4.04 -15.51
CA ILE A 59 1.06 4.68 -15.59
C ILE A 59 1.63 4.57 -17.02
N GLN A 60 1.56 3.38 -17.63
CA GLN A 60 2.02 3.15 -19.00
C GLN A 60 1.22 3.95 -20.03
N ASN A 61 -0.10 4.08 -19.84
CA ASN A 61 -0.96 4.88 -20.72
C ASN A 61 -0.66 6.37 -20.64
N CYS A 62 -0.23 6.86 -19.47
CA CYS A 62 0.20 8.25 -19.31
C CYS A 62 1.59 8.52 -19.90
N GLY A 63 2.46 7.51 -19.97
CA GLY A 63 3.81 7.67 -20.51
C GLY A 63 4.59 8.76 -19.75
N PRO A 64 5.21 9.74 -20.45
CA PRO A 64 5.95 10.83 -19.82
C PRO A 64 5.11 12.06 -19.43
N ASP A 65 3.78 11.98 -19.53
CA ASP A 65 2.90 13.10 -19.17
C ASP A 65 2.66 13.13 -17.65
N ASP A 66 3.42 13.98 -16.96
CA ASP A 66 3.29 14.19 -15.52
C ASP A 66 1.88 14.64 -15.11
N MET A 67 1.14 15.36 -15.97
CA MET A 67 -0.22 15.80 -15.67
C MET A 67 -1.20 14.61 -15.71
N CYS A 68 -0.96 13.64 -16.60
CA CYS A 68 -1.70 12.38 -16.61
C CYS A 68 -1.32 11.48 -15.43
N LEU A 69 -0.03 11.38 -15.10
CA LEU A 69 0.44 10.59 -13.95
C LEU A 69 -0.15 11.11 -12.63
N CYS A 70 -0.23 12.42 -12.48
CA CYS A 70 -0.83 13.09 -11.32
C CYS A 70 -2.36 13.22 -11.40
N GLY A 71 -2.98 12.64 -12.43
CA GLY A 71 -4.43 12.63 -12.61
C GLY A 71 -5.14 11.75 -11.57
N PRO A 72 -6.39 12.07 -11.19
CA PRO A 72 -7.11 11.34 -10.14
C PRO A 72 -7.33 9.86 -10.49
N GLY A 73 -7.45 9.51 -11.78
CA GLY A 73 -7.57 8.13 -12.22
C GLY A 73 -6.32 7.30 -11.93
N THR A 74 -5.15 7.83 -12.28
CA THR A 74 -3.85 7.17 -12.05
C THR A 74 -3.54 7.07 -10.57
N VAL A 75 -3.72 8.16 -9.82
CA VAL A 75 -3.50 8.20 -8.37
C VAL A 75 -4.42 7.21 -7.65
N THR A 76 -5.71 7.15 -8.00
CA THR A 76 -6.65 6.20 -7.39
C THR A 76 -6.24 4.75 -7.68
N ALA A 77 -5.79 4.45 -8.90
CA ALA A 77 -5.30 3.13 -9.25
C ALA A 77 -4.05 2.76 -8.43
N ILE A 78 -3.06 3.66 -8.34
CA ILE A 78 -1.86 3.48 -7.51
C ILE A 78 -2.23 3.22 -6.05
N THR A 79 -3.10 4.05 -5.47
CA THR A 79 -3.54 3.90 -4.08
C THR A 79 -4.29 2.59 -3.87
N SER A 80 -5.09 2.12 -4.82
CA SER A 80 -5.75 0.81 -4.71
C SER A 80 -4.76 -0.36 -4.70
N CYS A 81 -3.67 -0.27 -5.47
CA CYS A 81 -2.60 -1.25 -5.44
C CYS A 81 -1.88 -1.23 -4.08
N GLN A 82 -1.57 -0.04 -3.58
CA GLN A 82 -0.95 0.15 -2.27
C GLN A 82 -1.85 -0.33 -1.12
N GLN A 83 -3.17 -0.11 -1.22
CA GLN A 83 -4.15 -0.62 -0.26
C GLN A 83 -4.13 -2.14 -0.21
N CYS A 84 -4.13 -2.81 -1.36
CA CYS A 84 -4.02 -4.27 -1.38
C CYS A 84 -2.71 -4.77 -0.73
N MET A 85 -1.58 -4.13 -1.06
CA MET A 85 -0.29 -4.52 -0.48
C MET A 85 -0.28 -4.31 1.04
N PHE A 86 -0.86 -3.22 1.51
CA PHE A 86 -1.02 -2.94 2.93
C PHE A 86 -1.91 -3.98 3.62
N ASP A 87 -3.06 -4.31 3.03
CA ASP A 87 -3.99 -5.31 3.57
C ASP A 87 -3.32 -6.70 3.66
N ASP A 88 -2.58 -7.12 2.64
CA ASP A 88 -1.85 -8.41 2.64
C ASP A 88 -0.72 -8.45 3.69
N LEU A 89 0.02 -7.34 3.87
CA LEU A 89 1.03 -7.22 4.93
C LEU A 89 0.41 -7.32 6.32
N VAL A 90 -0.73 -6.65 6.52
CA VAL A 90 -1.49 -6.68 7.77
C VAL A 90 -2.02 -8.08 8.05
N ASP A 91 -2.61 -8.76 7.07
CA ASP A 91 -3.15 -10.12 7.21
C ASP A 91 -2.06 -11.15 7.57
N ARG A 92 -0.85 -10.96 7.04
CA ARG A 92 0.31 -11.83 7.31
C ARG A 92 1.06 -11.46 8.59
N PHE A 93 0.71 -10.35 9.24
CA PHE A 93 1.50 -9.76 10.32
C PHE A 93 2.98 -9.61 9.93
N ALA A 94 3.23 -9.20 8.69
CA ALA A 94 4.56 -9.08 8.12
C ALA A 94 4.92 -7.62 7.87
N GLU A 95 6.20 -7.29 8.01
CA GLU A 95 6.75 -6.01 7.57
C GLU A 95 7.43 -6.21 6.22
N SER A 96 7.22 -5.29 5.29
CA SER A 96 7.97 -5.28 4.04
C SER A 96 9.33 -4.63 4.25
N THR A 97 10.38 -5.23 3.71
CA THR A 97 11.71 -4.60 3.65
C THR A 97 11.77 -3.47 2.63
N ASP A 98 10.80 -3.37 1.71
CA ASP A 98 10.74 -2.31 0.71
C ASP A 98 9.84 -1.16 1.21
N PRO A 99 10.37 0.07 1.35
CA PRO A 99 9.61 1.23 1.83
C PRO A 99 8.47 1.67 0.88
N ARG A 100 8.39 1.11 -0.33
CA ARG A 100 7.32 1.38 -1.31
C ARG A 100 6.08 0.52 -1.12
N ALA A 101 6.19 -0.62 -0.44
CA ALA A 101 5.10 -1.60 -0.38
C ALA A 101 4.10 -1.26 0.74
N GLY A 102 2.85 -0.97 0.37
CA GLY A 102 1.77 -0.68 1.33
C GLY A 102 2.03 0.57 2.17
N SER A 103 2.71 1.58 1.62
CA SER A 103 3.30 2.67 2.40
C SER A 103 2.61 4.01 2.19
N ALA A 104 2.05 4.56 3.27
CA ALA A 104 1.43 5.89 3.26
C ALA A 104 2.46 7.01 3.05
N SER A 105 3.70 6.82 3.51
CA SER A 105 4.78 7.78 3.25
C SER A 105 5.18 7.78 1.78
N ALA A 106 5.19 6.62 1.11
CA ALA A 106 5.45 6.53 -0.33
C ALA A 106 4.36 7.24 -1.15
N LEU A 107 3.08 7.12 -0.77
CA LEU A 107 1.98 7.86 -1.39
C LEU A 107 2.08 9.38 -1.15
N THR A 108 2.55 9.78 0.03
CA THR A 108 2.82 11.19 0.34
C THR A 108 3.96 11.75 -0.52
N ALA A 109 5.03 10.98 -0.71
CA ALA A 109 6.11 11.30 -1.64
C ALA A 109 5.60 11.48 -3.07
N TYR A 110 4.73 10.56 -3.54
CA TYR A 110 4.10 10.68 -4.86
C TYR A 110 3.31 11.99 -5.00
N SER A 111 2.53 12.36 -3.97
CA SER A 111 1.79 13.62 -3.98
C SER A 111 2.68 14.86 -4.00
N THR A 112 3.82 14.79 -3.31
CA THR A 112 4.81 15.86 -3.28
C THR A 112 5.47 16.01 -4.64
N ALA A 113 5.85 14.90 -5.29
CA ALA A 113 6.36 14.89 -6.65
C ALA A 113 5.38 15.53 -7.64
N CYS A 114 4.09 15.19 -7.54
CA CYS A 114 3.05 15.81 -8.38
C CYS A 114 2.90 17.32 -8.18
N SER A 115 2.99 17.78 -6.93
CA SER A 115 2.99 19.21 -6.64
C SER A 115 4.24 19.92 -7.18
N ALA A 116 5.40 19.26 -7.17
CA ALA A 116 6.66 19.82 -7.65
C ALA A 116 6.75 19.84 -9.19
N ALA A 117 6.29 18.79 -9.87
CA ALA A 117 6.41 18.64 -11.31
C ALA A 117 5.36 19.46 -12.10
N VAL A 118 4.09 19.38 -11.67
CA VAL A 118 2.95 19.94 -12.42
C VAL A 118 2.05 20.85 -11.59
N ASN A 119 2.44 21.19 -10.37
CA ASN A 119 1.67 22.03 -9.46
C ASN A 119 0.23 21.49 -9.19
N VAL A 120 0.09 20.17 -9.19
CA VAL A 120 -1.17 19.48 -8.87
C VAL A 120 -1.13 19.05 -7.41
N THR A 121 -2.09 19.55 -6.62
CA THR A 121 -2.28 19.09 -5.24
C THR A 121 -3.26 17.92 -5.24
N ILE A 122 -2.74 16.73 -4.92
CA ILE A 122 -3.58 15.55 -4.73
C ILE A 122 -4.25 15.64 -3.35
N PRO A 123 -5.59 15.60 -3.27
CA PRO A 123 -6.28 15.61 -1.98
C PRO A 123 -5.91 14.39 -1.13
N SER A 124 -5.82 14.58 0.19
CA SER A 124 -5.39 13.53 1.12
C SER A 124 -6.25 12.27 1.07
N GLN A 125 -7.54 12.38 0.74
CA GLN A 125 -8.42 11.21 0.62
C GLN A 125 -7.99 10.21 -0.47
N PHE A 126 -7.18 10.63 -1.45
CA PHE A 126 -6.69 9.76 -2.52
C PHE A 126 -5.35 9.11 -2.21
N ILE A 127 -4.67 9.50 -1.13
CA ILE A 127 -3.34 9.01 -0.75
C ILE A 127 -3.31 8.44 0.67
N THR A 128 -4.47 8.34 1.32
CA THR A 128 -4.62 7.75 2.64
C THR A 128 -4.92 6.26 2.49
N LEU A 129 -4.11 5.42 3.14
CA LEU A 129 -4.40 4.00 3.30
C LEU A 129 -5.32 3.80 4.50
N HIS A 130 -6.30 2.92 4.36
CA HIS A 130 -7.22 2.56 5.42
C HIS A 130 -6.81 1.25 6.06
N LEU A 131 -7.11 1.09 7.34
CA LEU A 131 -6.91 -0.19 7.99
C LEU A 131 -7.97 -1.17 7.52
N PRO A 132 -7.59 -2.42 7.21
CA PRO A 132 -8.55 -3.40 6.77
C PRO A 132 -9.54 -3.70 7.91
N PRO A 133 -10.83 -3.94 7.60
CA PRO A 133 -11.89 -4.04 8.60
C PRO A 133 -11.71 -5.21 9.57
N ASN A 134 -10.88 -6.20 9.22
CA ASN A 134 -10.52 -7.37 10.02
C ASN A 134 -9.29 -7.16 10.91
N TRP A 135 -8.67 -5.98 10.93
CA TRP A 135 -7.52 -5.72 11.78
C TRP A 135 -7.92 -5.40 13.23
N ASP A 136 -7.52 -6.27 14.16
CA ASP A 136 -7.86 -6.18 15.60
C ASP A 136 -6.73 -5.56 16.45
N GLY A 137 -5.90 -4.73 15.81
CA GLY A 137 -4.79 -4.04 16.45
C GLY A 137 -3.51 -4.89 16.62
N PRO A 138 -2.41 -4.26 17.09
CA PRO A 138 -1.10 -4.92 17.22
C PRO A 138 -1.07 -6.02 18.29
N TYR A 139 -2.02 -6.01 19.22
CA TYR A 139 -2.12 -6.99 20.30
C TYR A 139 -3.24 -8.02 20.10
N GLY A 140 -3.93 -7.98 18.94
CA GLY A 140 -5.01 -8.88 18.54
C GLY A 140 -5.73 -9.53 19.71
N VAL A 141 -6.64 -8.82 20.37
CA VAL A 141 -7.33 -9.32 21.57
C VAL A 141 -8.51 -10.21 21.16
N GLY A 142 -8.23 -11.20 20.30
CA GLY A 142 -9.20 -12.20 19.87
C GLY A 142 -9.39 -13.24 20.97
N LEU A 143 -10.30 -13.00 21.92
CA LEU A 143 -10.80 -14.11 22.73
C LEU A 143 -11.57 -15.04 21.80
N SER A 144 -11.08 -16.27 21.63
CA SER A 144 -11.89 -17.29 20.97
C SER A 144 -13.25 -17.40 21.69
N LEU A 145 -14.30 -17.69 20.93
CA LEU A 145 -15.66 -17.83 21.45
C LEU A 145 -15.74 -18.65 22.77
N PRO A 146 -15.05 -19.80 22.91
CA PRO A 146 -15.03 -20.53 24.18
C PRO A 146 -14.33 -19.77 25.32
N VAL A 147 -13.22 -19.06 25.06
CA VAL A 147 -12.52 -18.27 26.08
C VAL A 147 -13.37 -17.08 26.52
N THR A 148 -14.08 -16.44 25.60
CA THR A 148 -15.01 -15.35 25.90
C THR A 148 -16.10 -15.81 26.88
N VAL A 149 -16.73 -16.95 26.59
CA VAL A 149 -17.79 -17.50 27.46
C VAL A 149 -17.25 -17.78 28.86
N LEU A 150 -16.04 -18.35 28.96
CA LEU A 150 -15.42 -18.67 30.24
C LEU A 150 -15.12 -17.42 31.07
N VAL A 151 -14.55 -16.39 30.45
CA VAL A 151 -14.22 -15.12 31.11
C VAL A 151 -15.49 -14.39 31.56
N VAL A 152 -16.53 -14.34 30.72
CA VAL A 152 -17.81 -13.72 31.08
C VAL A 152 -18.49 -14.48 32.23
N ALA A 153 -18.48 -15.82 32.20
CA ALA A 153 -19.05 -16.64 33.26
C ALA A 153 -18.31 -16.43 34.60
N ALA A 154 -16.98 -16.43 34.59
CA ALA A 154 -16.18 -16.15 35.78
C ALA A 154 -16.45 -14.75 36.33
N GLY A 155 -16.50 -13.74 35.45
CA GLY A 155 -16.83 -12.37 35.82
C GLY A 155 -18.23 -12.23 36.41
N ALA A 156 -19.23 -12.91 35.84
CA ALA A 156 -20.60 -12.91 36.34
C ALA A 156 -20.72 -13.59 37.71
N LEU A 157 -20.01 -14.69 37.96
CA LEU A 157 -20.00 -15.37 39.25
C LEU A 157 -19.31 -14.54 40.34
N LEU A 158 -18.16 -13.95 40.03
CA LEU A 158 -17.43 -13.09 40.98
C LEU A 158 -18.18 -11.77 41.23
N GLY A 159 -18.70 -11.12 40.19
CA GLY A 159 -19.49 -9.91 40.32
C GLY A 159 -20.82 -10.16 41.04
N GLY A 160 -21.53 -11.24 40.69
CA GLY A 160 -22.79 -11.62 41.32
C GLY A 160 -22.62 -11.96 42.80
N SER A 161 -21.56 -12.67 43.17
CA SER A 161 -21.27 -12.97 44.58
C SER A 161 -20.91 -11.71 45.38
N ALA A 162 -20.16 -10.78 44.80
CA ALA A 162 -19.87 -9.49 45.45
C ALA A 162 -21.14 -8.66 45.69
N VAL A 163 -22.07 -8.60 44.73
CA VAL A 163 -23.35 -7.90 44.89
C VAL A 163 -24.23 -8.55 45.96
N LEU A 164 -24.29 -9.88 46.00
CA LEU A 164 -25.05 -10.61 47.04
C LEU A 164 -24.48 -10.36 48.45
N LEU A 165 -23.16 -10.29 48.59
CA LEU A 165 -22.51 -9.97 49.86
C LEU A 165 -22.83 -8.54 50.30
N LEU A 166 -22.72 -7.56 49.40
CA LEU A 166 -23.04 -6.15 49.69
C LEU A 166 -24.52 -5.92 50.00
N SER A 167 -25.41 -6.71 49.41
CA SER A 167 -26.86 -6.58 49.64
C SER A 167 -27.33 -7.24 50.95
N ASN A 168 -26.47 -8.02 51.60
CA ASN A 168 -26.73 -8.66 52.90
C ASN A 168 -25.85 -8.10 54.04
N MET A 169 -25.14 -7.00 53.79
CA MET A 169 -24.54 -6.16 54.84
C MET A 169 -25.51 -5.04 55.22
#